data_AF-A0A520HDN9-F1
#
_entry.id   AF-A0A520HDN9-F1
#
_cell.length_a   1.000
_cell.length_b   1.000
_cell.length_c   1.000
_cell.angle_alpha   90.00
_cell.angle_beta   90.00
_cell.angle_gamma   90.00
#
_symmetry.space_group_name_H-M   'P 1'
#
loop_
_entity.id
_entity.type
_entity.pdbx_description
1 polymer ?
#
loop_
_entity_poly.entity_id
_entity_poly.type
_entity_poly.pdbx_seq_one_letter_code
_entity_poly.pdbx_strand_id
1 'polypeptide(L)'
;NEEYIDRFLMFYIGTADPLTRTATWLNKMEGGIDYLRNVVVNDSLGMAAQWETEMQILAHTYECEWKAAVEDPAIRKRFNHFVNAPEEKDPTVNFDEMRGQKKASDWTLA
;
A
#
# COMPACT_ATOMS: atom_id res chain seq x y z
N ASN A 1 14.89 11.27 2.90
CA ASN A 1 14.52 12.19 3.99
C ASN A 1 13.06 12.52 3.82
N GLU A 2 12.20 11.80 4.53
CA GLU A 2 10.73 11.84 4.40
C GLU A 2 10.06 12.37 5.70
N GLU A 3 10.83 13.00 6.58
CA GLU A 3 10.44 13.45 7.93
C GLU A 3 9.09 14.19 7.99
N TYR A 4 8.82 15.13 7.08
CA TYR A 4 7.54 15.86 7.09
C TYR A 4 6.35 15.00 6.69
N ILE A 5 6.56 14.02 5.80
CA ILE A 5 5.53 13.04 5.45
C ILE A 5 5.28 12.12 6.63
N ASP A 6 6.33 11.65 7.30
CA ASP A 6 6.23 10.79 8.48
C ASP A 6 5.40 11.46 9.57
N ARG A 7 5.75 12.71 9.93
CA ARG A 7 5.03 13.52 10.90
C ARG A 7 3.59 13.77 10.48
N PHE A 8 3.35 14.13 9.22
CA PHE A 8 2.00 14.36 8.70
C PHE A 8 1.14 13.10 8.79
N LEU A 9 1.66 11.95 8.36
CA LEU A 9 0.94 10.69 8.36
C LEU A 9 0.65 10.22 9.78
N MET A 10 1.61 10.30 10.70
CA MET A 10 1.39 9.92 12.10
C MET A 10 0.39 10.85 12.79
N PHE A 11 0.49 12.17 12.56
CA PHE A 11 -0.50 13.11 13.09
C PHE A 11 -1.89 12.86 12.50
N TYR A 12 -1.99 12.56 11.21
CA TYR A 12 -3.23 12.20 10.55
C TYR A 12 -3.85 10.91 11.12
N ILE A 13 -3.06 9.84 11.23
CA ILE A 13 -3.49 8.55 11.79
C ILE A 13 -3.95 8.72 13.24
N GLY A 14 -3.25 9.52 14.03
CA GLY A 14 -3.56 9.73 15.45
C GLY A 14 -4.76 10.63 15.72
N THR A 15 -5.21 11.45 14.75
CA THR A 15 -6.24 12.48 14.99
C THR A 15 -7.46 12.37 14.09
N ALA A 16 -7.41 11.64 12.98
CA ALA A 16 -8.54 11.47 12.07
C ALA A 16 -9.53 10.40 12.55
N ASP A 17 -10.83 10.63 12.35
CA ASP A 17 -11.84 9.59 12.55
C ASP A 17 -11.62 8.42 11.56
N PRO A 18 -11.97 7.17 11.92
CA PRO A 18 -11.84 6.02 11.03
C PRO A 18 -12.45 6.26 9.63
N LEU A 19 -11.73 5.83 8.58
CA LEU A 19 -12.14 5.95 7.17
C LEU A 19 -12.39 7.39 6.68
N THR A 20 -11.89 8.39 7.40
CA THR A 20 -11.95 9.78 6.96
C THR A 20 -10.95 10.00 5.83
N ARG A 21 -11.25 10.95 4.93
CA ARG A 21 -10.30 11.46 3.93
C ARG A 21 -9.58 12.68 4.48
N THR A 22 -8.31 12.87 4.11
CA THR A 22 -7.46 13.98 4.55
C THR A 22 -8.12 15.36 4.37
N ALA A 23 -8.79 15.60 3.24
CA ALA A 23 -9.50 16.86 3.00
C ALA A 23 -10.63 17.12 4.03
N THR A 24 -11.44 16.11 4.33
CA THR A 24 -12.54 16.23 5.31
C THR A 24 -12.00 16.40 6.73
N TRP A 25 -10.94 15.67 7.09
CA TRP A 25 -10.26 15.83 8.37
C TRP A 25 -9.69 17.25 8.54
N LEU A 26 -8.98 17.76 7.52
CA LEU A 26 -8.42 19.11 7.56
C LEU A 26 -9.52 20.19 7.68
N ASN A 27 -10.64 20.04 6.97
CA ASN A 27 -11.75 21.00 7.03
C ASN A 27 -12.40 21.08 8.41
N LYS A 28 -12.36 20.00 9.20
CA LYS A 28 -12.88 19.97 10.58
C LYS A 28 -11.87 20.50 11.61
N MET A 29 -10.60 20.64 11.23
CA MET A 29 -9.53 21.02 12.14
C MET A 29 -9.60 22.52 12.46
N GLU A 30 -9.68 22.85 13.74
CA GLU A 30 -9.61 24.24 14.20
C GLU A 30 -8.23 24.84 13.86
N GLY A 31 -8.22 26.01 13.22
CA GLY A 31 -7.00 26.63 12.69
C GLY A 31 -6.53 26.09 11.32
N GLY A 32 -7.19 25.05 10.80
CA GLY A 32 -7.03 24.56 9.43
C GLY A 32 -5.57 24.29 9.01
N ILE A 33 -5.23 24.67 7.78
CA ILE A 33 -3.92 24.37 7.18
C ILE A 33 -2.75 25.05 7.92
N ASP A 34 -2.97 26.22 8.53
CA ASP A 34 -1.91 26.95 9.22
C ASP A 34 -1.58 26.27 10.55
N TYR A 35 -2.58 25.78 11.28
CA TYR A 35 -2.35 24.94 12.46
C TYR A 35 -1.61 23.65 12.08
N LEU A 36 -2.07 22.95 11.04
CA LEU A 36 -1.40 21.74 10.54
C LEU A 36 0.07 22.00 10.19
N ARG A 37 0.37 23.11 9.49
CA ARG A 37 1.75 23.49 9.16
C ARG A 37 2.56 23.74 10.43
N ASN A 38 1.99 24.41 11.42
CA ASN A 38 2.68 24.68 12.69
C ASN A 38 3.02 23.39 13.44
N VAL A 39 2.10 22.42 13.47
CA VAL A 39 2.32 21.11 14.10
C VAL A 39 3.40 20.32 13.37
N VAL A 40 3.31 20.19 12.04
CA VAL A 40 4.21 19.32 11.27
C VAL A 40 5.59 19.93 11.05
N VAL A 41 5.64 21.22 10.72
CA VAL A 41 6.89 21.91 10.33
C VAL A 41 7.59 22.54 11.52
N ASN A 42 6.84 23.25 12.37
CA ASN A 42 7.41 23.97 13.51
C ASN A 42 7.43 23.15 14.80
N ASP A 43 7.00 21.87 14.75
CA ASP A 43 6.94 20.96 15.89
C ASP A 43 6.28 21.58 17.13
N SER A 44 5.17 22.30 16.93
CA SER A 44 4.53 23.05 18.02
C SER A 44 4.01 22.18 19.16
N LEU A 45 3.97 20.85 18.97
CA LEU A 45 3.57 19.86 19.97
C LEU A 45 4.77 19.10 20.58
N GLY A 46 5.98 19.26 20.05
CA GLY A 46 7.18 18.54 20.52
C GLY A 46 7.15 17.03 20.23
N MET A 47 6.41 16.61 19.20
CA MET A 47 6.12 15.20 18.89
C MET A 47 6.88 14.69 17.65
N ALA A 48 7.59 15.57 16.93
CA ALA A 48 8.24 15.24 15.67
C ALA A 48 9.12 13.97 15.73
N ALA A 49 10.06 13.91 16.68
CA ALA A 49 10.98 12.79 16.83
C ALA A 49 10.27 11.46 17.18
N GLN A 50 9.19 11.54 17.95
CA GLN A 50 8.39 10.37 18.28
C GLN A 50 7.68 9.84 17.03
N TRP A 51 7.01 10.71 16.27
CA TRP A 51 6.32 10.32 15.04
C TRP A 51 7.27 9.76 13.97
N GLU A 52 8.46 10.33 13.82
CA GLU A 52 9.49 9.79 12.94
C GLU A 52 9.88 8.37 13.36
N THR A 53 10.09 8.15 14.66
CA THR A 53 10.43 6.82 15.19
C THR A 53 9.28 5.82 14.97
N GLU A 54 8.04 6.23 15.23
CA GLU A 54 6.85 5.39 15.04
C GLU A 54 6.65 5.02 13.57
N MET A 55 6.87 5.97 12.65
CA MET A 55 6.78 5.70 11.20
C MET A 55 7.86 4.72 10.75
N GLN A 56 9.10 4.86 11.25
CA GLN A 56 10.15 3.90 10.95
C GLN A 56 9.76 2.50 11.42
N ILE A 57 9.21 2.36 12.63
CA ILE A 57 8.72 1.06 13.13
C ILE A 57 7.62 0.50 12.21
N LEU A 58 6.64 1.33 11.83
CA LEU A 58 5.57 0.91 10.92
C LEU A 58 6.13 0.43 9.56
N ALA A 59 7.04 1.19 8.97
CA ALA A 59 7.67 0.84 7.70
C ALA A 59 8.53 -0.43 7.81
N HIS A 60 9.25 -0.61 8.92
CA HIS A 60 10.07 -1.80 9.16
C HIS A 60 9.26 -3.06 9.41
N THR A 61 8.09 -2.93 10.02
CA THR A 61 7.18 -4.05 10.32
C THR A 61 6.24 -4.38 9.16
N TYR A 62 6.16 -3.53 8.14
CA TYR A 62 5.36 -3.79 6.97
C TYR A 62 5.88 -5.00 6.19
N GLU A 63 5.00 -5.99 6.01
CA GLU A 63 5.25 -7.15 5.17
C GLU A 63 4.25 -7.18 4.01
N CYS A 64 4.77 -7.36 2.80
CA CYS A 64 3.94 -7.48 1.61
C CYS A 64 3.78 -8.96 1.25
N GLU A 65 2.57 -9.50 1.46
CA GLU A 65 2.25 -10.91 1.18
C GLU A 65 2.55 -11.31 -0.27
N TRP A 66 2.31 -10.42 -1.24
CA TRP A 66 2.61 -10.68 -2.65
C TRP A 66 4.10 -10.70 -2.94
N LYS A 67 4.88 -9.81 -2.31
CA LYS A 67 6.33 -9.85 -2.41
C LYS A 67 6.86 -11.16 -1.83
N ALA A 68 6.38 -11.55 -0.65
CA ALA A 68 6.73 -12.83 -0.03
C ALA A 68 6.36 -14.02 -0.92
N ALA A 69 5.16 -14.00 -1.51
CA ALA A 69 4.70 -15.03 -2.43
C ALA A 69 5.55 -15.12 -3.70
N VAL A 70 6.04 -13.99 -4.21
CA VAL A 70 6.91 -13.92 -5.39
C VAL A 70 8.35 -14.24 -5.06
N GLU A 71 8.86 -14.00 -3.86
CA GLU A 71 10.26 -14.25 -3.50
C GLU A 71 10.49 -15.68 -2.97
N ASP A 72 9.52 -16.27 -2.27
CA ASP A 72 9.60 -17.63 -1.74
C ASP A 72 9.25 -18.69 -2.82
N PRO A 73 10.22 -19.53 -3.25
CA PRO A 73 9.96 -20.60 -4.22
C PRO A 73 8.90 -21.61 -3.79
N ALA A 74 8.75 -21.87 -2.49
CA ALA A 74 7.76 -22.80 -1.95
C ALA A 74 6.35 -22.22 -2.02
N ILE A 75 6.19 -20.91 -1.75
CA ILE A 75 4.90 -20.23 -1.91
C ILE A 75 4.58 -20.05 -3.40
N ARG A 76 5.54 -19.65 -4.24
CA ARG A 76 5.36 -19.55 -5.71
C ARG A 76 4.80 -20.83 -6.31
N LYS A 77 5.29 -22.00 -5.88
CA LYS A 77 4.81 -23.32 -6.35
C LYS A 77 3.34 -23.59 -6.04
N ARG A 78 2.71 -22.86 -5.12
CA ARG A 78 1.28 -22.99 -4.83
C ARG A 78 0.41 -22.38 -5.93
N PHE A 79 0.95 -21.47 -6.74
CA PHE A 79 0.26 -20.81 -7.85
C PHE A 79 0.38 -21.61 -9.16
N ASN A 80 0.05 -22.91 -9.11
CA ASN A 80 -0.06 -23.77 -10.30
C ASN A 80 -1.51 -23.84 -10.79
N HIS A 81 -1.73 -24.14 -12.08
CA HIS A 81 -3.08 -24.24 -12.67
C HIS A 81 -3.94 -25.30 -11.98
N PHE A 82 -3.37 -26.49 -11.73
CA PHE A 82 -4.06 -27.60 -11.08
C PHE A 82 -3.27 -28.13 -9.90
N VAL A 83 -3.87 -28.12 -8.71
CA VAL A 83 -3.24 -28.66 -7.48
C VAL A 83 -2.97 -30.16 -7.60
N ASN A 84 -3.87 -30.89 -8.27
CA ASN A 84 -3.79 -32.35 -8.41
C ASN A 84 -2.92 -32.80 -9.59
N ALA A 85 -2.63 -31.90 -10.54
CA ALA A 85 -1.84 -32.16 -11.74
C ALA A 85 -0.91 -30.96 -12.02
N PRO A 86 0.07 -30.69 -11.14
CA PRO A 86 0.87 -29.46 -11.20
C PRO A 86 1.77 -29.36 -12.45
N GLU A 87 2.01 -30.47 -13.13
CA GLU A 87 2.76 -30.52 -14.40
C GLU A 87 1.87 -30.24 -15.62
N GLU A 88 0.55 -30.31 -15.47
CA GLU A 88 -0.39 -30.06 -16.55
C GLU A 88 -0.74 -28.56 -16.63
N LYS A 89 -0.59 -27.99 -17.83
CA LYS A 89 -1.07 -26.65 -18.13
C LYS A 89 -2.51 -26.73 -18.60
N ASP A 90 -3.32 -25.75 -18.24
CA ASP A 90 -4.68 -25.63 -18.76
C ASP A 90 -4.64 -25.36 -20.27
N PRO A 91 -5.16 -26.28 -21.12
CA PRO A 91 -5.13 -26.12 -22.57
C PRO A 91 -6.10 -25.05 -23.09
N THR A 92 -7.01 -24.54 -22.26
CA THR A 92 -7.96 -23.48 -22.62
C THR A 92 -7.38 -22.08 -22.47
N VAL A 93 -6.28 -21.93 -21.74
CA VAL A 93 -5.63 -20.64 -21.50
C VAL A 93 -4.81 -20.23 -22.73
N ASN A 94 -5.32 -19.25 -23.47
CA ASN A 94 -4.65 -18.64 -24.61
C ASN A 94 -4.25 -17.19 -24.31
N PHE A 95 -3.16 -16.73 -24.93
CA PHE A 95 -2.65 -15.38 -24.77
C PHE A 95 -2.36 -14.75 -26.14
N ASP A 96 -2.81 -13.51 -26.29
CA ASP A 96 -2.55 -12.65 -27.43
C ASP A 96 -1.57 -11.53 -27.06
N GLU A 97 -0.98 -10.89 -28.06
CA GLU A 97 -0.14 -9.72 -27.86
C GLU A 97 -0.97 -8.43 -28.03
N MET A 98 -0.95 -7.55 -27.04
CA MET A 98 -1.61 -6.25 -27.11
C MET A 98 -0.63 -5.17 -26.69
N ARG A 99 -0.27 -4.29 -27.65
CA ARG A 99 0.67 -3.18 -27.42
C ARG A 99 2.03 -3.63 -26.84
N GLY A 100 2.54 -4.78 -27.31
CA GLY A 100 3.80 -5.34 -26.84
C GLY A 100 3.74 -6.04 -25.49
N GLN A 101 2.55 -6.24 -24.92
CA GLN A 101 2.35 -6.95 -23.65
C GLN A 101 1.51 -8.22 -23.86
N LYS A 102 1.82 -9.27 -23.09
CA LYS A 102 1.05 -10.52 -23.06
C LYS A 102 -0.31 -10.26 -22.41
N LYS A 103 -1.40 -10.46 -23.16
CA LYS A 103 -2.80 -10.30 -22.74
C LYS A 103 -3.47 -11.67 -22.79
N ALA A 104 -4.34 -12.01 -21.84
CA ALA A 104 -5.21 -13.17 -22.00
C ALA A 104 -6.13 -12.96 -23.22
N SER A 105 -6.33 -14.00 -24.02
CA SER A 105 -7.21 -13.94 -25.19
C SER A 105 -8.64 -13.62 -24.76
N ASP A 106 -9.37 -12.93 -25.64
CA ASP A 106 -10.76 -12.59 -25.36
C ASP A 106 -11.62 -13.85 -25.25
N TRP A 107 -12.66 -13.79 -24.41
CA TRP A 107 -13.61 -14.89 -24.27
C TRP A 107 -14.35 -15.10 -25.59
N THR A 108 -14.15 -16.24 -26.23
CA THR A 108 -15.00 -16.70 -27.32
C THR A 108 -16.30 -17.24 -26.72
N LEU A 109 -17.38 -16.47 -26.84
CA LEU A 109 -18.72 -17.02 -26.66
C LEU A 109 -18.93 -18.08 -27.75
N ALA A 110 -19.01 -19.34 -27.35
CA ALA A 110 -19.50 -20.42 -28.21
C ALA A 110 -21.00 -20.27 -28.44
#